data_AF-A0A5Q4DXD6-F1
#
_entry.id   AF-A0A5Q4DXD6-F1
#
_cell.length_a   1.000
_cell.length_b   1.000
_cell.length_c   1.000
_cell.angle_alpha   90.00
_cell.angle_beta   90.00
_cell.angle_gamma   90.00
#
_symmetry.space_group_name_H-M   'P 1'
#
loop_
_entity.id
_entity.type
_entity.pdbx_description
1 polymer ?
#
loop_
_entity_poly.entity_id
_entity_poly.type
_entity_poly.pdbx_seq_one_letter_code
_entity_poly.pdbx_strand_id
1 'polypeptide(L)'
;MSNKSLGNPFSHKTDLRHGAGCGCETCSSDARAKIAAPMTSEAMLERAIESAVVRSVFGHNDISRRSMMGMLGGGAFAAALASVFPMDQAKALILDELGPPEKPDLKVG
;
A
#
# COMPACT_ATOMS: atom_id res chain seq x y z
N MET A 1 -1.16 12.91 -10.63
CA MET A 1 -0.14 11.87 -10.43
C MET A 1 -0.69 10.85 -9.46
N SER A 2 -0.92 9.61 -9.89
CA SER A 2 -1.45 8.55 -9.01
C SER A 2 -0.29 7.71 -8.49
N ASN A 3 -0.13 7.66 -7.17
CA ASN A 3 0.87 6.81 -6.52
C ASN A 3 0.35 5.37 -6.46
N LYS A 4 0.59 4.56 -7.50
CA LYS A 4 0.15 3.15 -7.52
C LYS A 4 0.76 2.32 -6.39
N SER A 5 1.91 2.73 -5.87
CA SER A 5 2.49 2.19 -4.63
C SER A 5 1.55 2.22 -3.43
N LEU A 6 0.60 3.17 -3.38
CA LEU A 6 -0.43 3.32 -2.35
C LEU A 6 -1.78 2.70 -2.76
N GLY A 7 -1.81 1.84 -3.77
CA GLY A 7 -3.00 1.09 -4.12
C GLY A 7 -3.37 0.04 -3.07
N ASN A 8 -4.61 -0.46 -3.09
CA ASN A 8 -5.07 -1.49 -2.15
C ASN A 8 -4.24 -2.81 -2.28
N PRO A 9 -3.50 -3.23 -1.24
CA PRO A 9 -2.65 -4.41 -1.29
C PRO A 9 -3.42 -5.73 -1.21
N PHE A 10 -4.69 -5.71 -0.80
CA PHE A 10 -5.57 -6.88 -0.77
C PHE A 10 -6.31 -7.10 -2.10
N SER A 11 -6.11 -6.24 -3.09
CA SER A 11 -6.74 -6.35 -4.41
C SER A 11 -5.83 -7.02 -5.42
N HIS A 12 -6.31 -8.09 -6.07
CA HIS A 12 -5.61 -8.75 -7.18
C HIS A 12 -5.55 -7.88 -8.46
N LYS A 13 -6.35 -6.81 -8.55
CA LYS A 13 -6.40 -5.92 -9.72
C LYS A 13 -5.42 -4.76 -9.61
N THR A 14 -4.95 -4.48 -8.40
CA THR A 14 -4.02 -3.38 -8.14
C THR A 14 -2.62 -3.83 -8.47
N ASP A 15 -1.83 -3.02 -9.18
CA ASP A 15 -0.40 -3.21 -9.36
C ASP A 15 0.36 -2.27 -8.42
N LEU A 16 1.26 -2.83 -7.63
CA LEU A 16 2.00 -2.13 -6.58
C LEU A 16 3.46 -1.82 -6.95
N ARG A 17 3.91 -2.22 -8.14
CA ARG A 17 5.32 -2.15 -8.57
C ARG A 17 5.76 -0.77 -9.06
N HIS A 18 4.84 0.17 -9.22
CA HIS A 18 5.09 1.47 -9.85
C HIS A 18 4.88 2.63 -8.86
N GLY A 19 5.91 3.48 -8.72
CA GLY A 19 5.90 4.66 -7.86
C GLY A 19 5.50 5.96 -8.58
N ALA A 20 5.52 7.08 -7.82
CA ALA A 20 5.09 8.41 -8.28
C ALA A 20 5.70 8.87 -9.61
N GLY A 21 6.95 8.46 -9.89
CA GLY A 21 7.72 8.86 -11.08
C GLY A 21 7.63 7.89 -12.25
N CYS A 22 6.74 6.89 -12.24
CA CYS A 22 6.62 5.94 -13.34
C CYS A 22 5.93 6.59 -14.55
N GLY A 23 6.70 6.90 -15.59
CA GLY A 23 6.21 7.53 -16.84
C GLY A 23 5.71 6.56 -17.91
N CYS A 24 5.44 5.29 -17.58
CA CYS A 24 4.96 4.34 -18.60
C CYS A 24 3.51 4.66 -19.00
N GLU A 25 3.16 4.33 -20.24
CA GLU A 25 1.85 4.65 -20.83
C GLU A 25 0.68 4.04 -20.04
N THR A 26 0.89 2.86 -19.43
CA THR A 26 -0.10 2.22 -18.56
C THR A 26 -0.28 2.94 -17.22
N CYS A 27 0.73 3.64 -16.70
CA CYS A 27 0.58 4.43 -15.48
C CYS A 27 0.06 5.84 -15.75
N SER A 28 0.29 6.39 -16.95
CA SER A 28 -0.28 7.67 -17.37
C SER A 28 -1.75 7.56 -17.81
N SER A 29 -2.14 6.43 -18.42
CA SER A 29 -3.50 6.20 -18.95
C SER A 29 -4.47 5.53 -17.99
N ASP A 30 -4.00 4.95 -16.87
CA ASP A 30 -4.86 4.23 -15.94
C ASP A 30 -5.61 5.19 -15.00
N ALA A 31 -6.65 5.83 -15.54
CA ALA A 31 -7.70 6.53 -14.82
C ALA A 31 -8.58 5.58 -13.97
N ARG A 32 -8.37 4.25 -14.05
CA ARG A 32 -9.10 3.22 -13.30
C ARG A 32 -8.38 2.71 -12.06
N ALA A 33 -7.23 3.30 -11.70
CA ALA A 33 -6.91 3.36 -10.29
C ALA A 33 -8.09 4.09 -9.64
N LYS A 34 -9.08 3.33 -9.12
CA LYS A 34 -10.19 3.88 -8.33
C LYS A 34 -9.53 4.88 -7.42
N ILE A 35 -9.72 6.16 -7.71
CA ILE A 35 -9.16 7.23 -6.92
C ILE A 35 -9.86 7.00 -5.59
N ALA A 36 -9.14 6.36 -4.66
CA ALA A 36 -9.52 6.40 -3.28
C ALA A 36 -9.76 7.89 -3.03
N ALA A 37 -10.93 8.22 -2.46
CA ALA A 37 -11.26 9.59 -2.10
C ALA A 37 -10.01 10.27 -1.51
N PRO A 38 -9.77 11.57 -1.80
CA PRO A 38 -8.54 12.26 -1.40
C PRO A 38 -8.14 11.83 0.00
N MET A 39 -7.06 11.05 0.07
CA MET A 39 -6.68 10.37 1.29
C MET A 39 -6.03 11.40 2.20
N THR A 40 -6.45 11.41 3.46
CA THR A 40 -5.73 12.15 4.51
C THR A 40 -4.32 11.57 4.64
N SER A 41 -3.38 12.34 5.18
CA SER A 41 -2.00 11.89 5.42
C SER A 41 -1.96 10.60 6.26
N GLU A 42 -2.84 10.49 7.25
CA GLU A 42 -3.02 9.29 8.09
C GLU A 42 -3.46 8.09 7.24
N ALA A 43 -4.48 8.25 6.39
CA ALA A 43 -4.94 7.19 5.51
C ALA A 43 -3.85 6.76 4.50
N MET A 44 -3.00 7.68 4.04
CA MET A 44 -1.83 7.35 3.21
C MET A 44 -0.81 6.50 3.98
N LEU A 45 -0.59 6.83 5.24
CA LEU A 45 0.35 6.12 6.10
C LEU A 45 -0.17 4.72 6.46
N GLU A 46 -1.44 4.59 6.84
CA GLU A 46 -2.08 3.29 7.06
C GLU A 46 -1.97 2.40 5.82
N ARG A 47 -2.26 2.97 4.64
CA ARG A 47 -2.12 2.27 3.37
C ARG A 47 -0.69 1.85 3.08
N ALA A 48 0.29 2.69 3.42
CA ALA A 48 1.70 2.38 3.28
C ALA A 48 2.10 1.22 4.20
N ILE A 49 1.63 1.22 5.45
CA ILE A 49 1.86 0.12 6.41
C ILE A 49 1.25 -1.18 5.89
N GLU A 50 -0.02 -1.19 5.50
CA GLU A 50 -0.67 -2.36 4.91
C GLU A 50 0.09 -2.88 3.70
N SER A 51 0.51 -1.97 2.82
CA SER A 51 1.26 -2.33 1.62
C SER A 51 2.63 -2.89 1.96
N ALA A 52 3.32 -2.35 2.96
CA ALA A 52 4.61 -2.84 3.41
C ALA A 52 4.51 -4.25 4.00
N VAL A 53 3.54 -4.48 4.89
CA VAL A 53 3.30 -5.81 5.50
C VAL A 53 2.90 -6.83 4.46
N VAL A 54 1.95 -6.52 3.58
CA VAL A 54 1.54 -7.48 2.55
C VAL A 54 2.71 -7.77 1.61
N ARG A 55 3.44 -6.74 1.15
CA ARG A 55 4.60 -6.97 0.28
C ARG A 55 5.72 -7.74 0.98
N SER A 56 5.90 -7.64 2.31
CA SER A 56 6.91 -8.41 3.02
C SER A 56 6.54 -9.89 3.11
N VAL A 57 5.26 -10.22 3.33
CA VAL A 57 4.75 -11.61 3.30
C VAL A 57 5.05 -12.32 1.97
N PHE A 58 4.99 -11.59 0.86
CA PHE A 58 5.26 -12.14 -0.48
C PHE A 58 6.71 -11.95 -0.95
N GLY A 59 7.64 -11.48 -0.11
CA GLY A 59 9.03 -11.21 -0.53
C GLY A 59 9.11 -10.22 -1.69
N HIS A 60 8.23 -9.21 -1.69
CA HIS A 60 8.07 -8.18 -2.72
C HIS A 60 7.69 -8.71 -4.11
N ASN A 61 7.20 -9.95 -4.19
CA ASN A 61 6.67 -10.55 -5.41
C ASN A 61 5.19 -10.20 -5.61
N ASP A 62 4.92 -9.13 -6.38
CA ASP A 62 3.55 -8.69 -6.66
C ASP A 62 2.73 -9.70 -7.49
N ILE A 63 3.39 -10.53 -8.32
CA ILE A 63 2.70 -11.55 -9.12
C ILE A 63 2.10 -12.62 -8.19
N SER A 64 2.89 -13.12 -7.24
CA SER A 64 2.44 -14.08 -6.24
C SER A 64 1.34 -13.51 -5.35
N ARG A 65 1.48 -12.25 -4.92
CA ARG A 65 0.42 -11.53 -4.18
C ARG A 65 -0.88 -11.52 -4.98
N ARG A 66 -0.85 -11.04 -6.22
CA ARG A 66 -2.06 -10.92 -7.05
C ARG A 66 -2.70 -12.27 -7.35
N SER A 67 -1.89 -13.30 -7.59
CA SER A 67 -2.36 -14.68 -7.77
C SER A 67 -3.10 -15.16 -6.53
N MET A 68 -2.48 -15.04 -5.35
CA MET A 68 -3.10 -15.45 -4.08
C MET A 68 -4.37 -14.66 -3.79
N MET A 69 -4.36 -13.34 -3.98
CA MET A 69 -5.55 -12.48 -3.78
C MET A 69 -6.67 -12.78 -4.80
N GLY A 70 -6.33 -13.30 -5.98
CA GLY A 70 -7.29 -13.75 -6.98
C GLY A 70 -7.91 -15.11 -6.63
N MET A 71 -7.14 -16.00 -6.00
CA MET A 71 -7.58 -17.34 -5.59
C MET A 71 -8.35 -17.34 -4.27
N LEU A 72 -7.79 -16.75 -3.22
CA LEU A 72 -8.37 -16.71 -1.86
C LEU A 72 -9.39 -15.59 -1.69
N GLY A 73 -9.21 -14.49 -2.44
CA GLY A 73 -9.92 -13.24 -2.20
C GLY A 73 -9.24 -12.36 -1.14
N GLY A 74 -9.28 -11.05 -1.36
CA GLY A 74 -8.61 -10.07 -0.49
C GLY A 74 -9.10 -10.08 0.96
N GLY A 75 -10.41 -10.24 1.18
CA GLY A 75 -10.98 -10.26 2.53
C GLY A 75 -10.58 -11.52 3.32
N ALA A 76 -10.53 -12.67 2.67
CA ALA A 76 -10.12 -13.92 3.32
C ALA A 76 -8.63 -13.89 3.70
N PHE A 77 -7.77 -13.37 2.80
CA PHE A 77 -6.36 -13.17 3.12
C PHE A 77 -6.18 -12.17 4.26
N ALA A 78 -6.92 -11.05 4.27
CA ALA A 78 -6.86 -10.08 5.36
C ALA A 78 -7.23 -10.70 6.72
N ALA A 79 -8.27 -11.54 6.76
CA ALA A 79 -8.65 -12.27 7.97
C ALA A 79 -7.57 -13.27 8.42
N ALA A 80 -6.98 -14.01 7.49
CA ALA A 80 -5.88 -14.92 7.78
C ALA A 80 -4.65 -14.18 8.32
N LEU A 81 -4.30 -13.04 7.71
CA LEU A 81 -3.19 -12.19 8.18
C LEU A 81 -3.47 -11.63 9.59
N ALA A 82 -4.70 -11.18 9.86
CA ALA A 82 -5.09 -10.67 11.16
C ALA A 82 -4.98 -11.73 12.28
N SER A 83 -5.07 -13.02 11.95
CA SER A 83 -4.89 -14.11 12.93
C SER A 83 -3.45 -14.28 13.43
N VAL A 84 -2.46 -13.79 12.67
CA VAL A 84 -1.02 -13.95 12.97
C VAL A 84 -0.29 -12.63 13.17
N PHE A 85 -0.89 -11.52 12.75
CA PHE A 85 -0.28 -10.19 12.83
C PHE A 85 -1.34 -9.13 13.18
N PRO A 86 -1.25 -8.47 14.35
CA PRO A 86 -2.22 -7.47 14.79
C PRO A 86 -2.03 -6.14 14.02
N MET A 87 -2.66 -6.04 12.85
CA MET A 87 -2.55 -4.87 11.96
C MET A 87 -3.02 -3.57 12.60
N ASP A 88 -4.08 -3.60 13.42
CA ASP A 88 -4.64 -2.39 14.02
C ASP A 88 -3.70 -1.79 15.07
N GLN A 89 -3.03 -2.64 15.86
CA GLN A 89 -2.01 -2.19 16.81
C GLN A 89 -0.78 -1.64 16.07
N ALA A 90 -0.35 -2.30 14.99
CA ALA A 90 0.78 -1.83 14.18
C ALA A 90 0.51 -0.45 13.56
N LYS A 91 -0.71 -0.19 13.07
CA LYS A 91 -1.10 1.12 12.56
C LYS A 91 -1.09 2.17 13.66
N ALA A 92 -1.69 1.89 14.81
CA ALA A 92 -1.76 2.82 15.93
C ALA A 92 -0.37 3.22 16.45
N LEU A 93 0.51 2.24 16.69
CA LEU A 93 1.86 2.49 17.18
C LEU A 93 2.68 3.37 16.23
N ILE A 94 2.62 3.11 14.92
CA ILE A 94 3.41 3.88 13.95
C ILE A 94 2.82 5.28 13.73
N LEU A 95 1.49 5.43 13.77
CA LEU A 95 0.84 6.74 13.71
C LEU A 95 1.18 7.60 14.93
N ASP A 96 1.23 7.00 16.13
CA ASP A 96 1.55 7.69 17.39
C ASP A 96 3.05 7.97 17.56
N GLU A 97 3.92 7.06 17.12
CA GLU A 97 5.39 7.20 17.20
C GLU A 97 6.00 7.97 16.02
N LEU A 98 5.19 8.46 15.08
CA LEU A 98 5.67 9.34 14.01
C LEU A 98 6.04 10.71 14.59
N GLY A 99 7.19 10.77 15.26
CA GLY A 99 7.80 11.99 15.74
C GLY A 99 8.11 12.95 14.58
N PRO A 100 8.52 14.20 14.89
CA PRO A 100 8.90 15.16 13.87
C PRO A 100 9.96 14.54 12.95
N PRO A 101 9.84 14.74 11.62
CA PRO A 101 10.74 14.13 10.65
C PRO A 101 12.19 14.42 11.04
N GLU A 102 13.02 13.37 11.06
CA GLU A 102 14.43 13.45 11.47
C GLU A 102 15.20 14.53 10.69
N LYS A 103 14.74 14.87 9.48
CA LYS A 103 15.26 15.95 8.64
C LYS A 103 14.14 16.93 8.28
N PRO A 104 13.91 17.98 9.08
CA PRO A 104 12.88 18.97 8.80
C PRO A 104 13.17 19.83 7.56
N ASP A 105 14.45 20.01 7.21
CA ASP A 105 14.89 20.81 6.05
C ASP A 105 15.23 19.96 4.81
N LEU A 106 14.48 18.90 4.54
CA LEU A 106 14.66 18.14 3.31
C LEU A 106 14.09 18.93 2.12
N LYS A 107 14.97 19.58 1.34
CA LYS A 107 14.59 20.14 0.04
C LYS A 107 14.36 19.01 -0.96
N VAL A 108 13.10 18.65 -1.18
CA VAL A 108 12.70 17.79 -2.29
C VAL A 108 12.69 18.67 -3.54
N GLY A 109 13.79 18.63 -4.28
CA GLY A 109 13.92 19.26 -5.61
C GLY A 109 13.14 18.53 -6.67
#